data_AF-A0A2V8QCI4-F1
#
_entry.id   AF-A0A2V8QCI4-F1
#
_cell.length_a   1.000
_cell.length_b   1.000
_cell.length_c   1.000
_cell.angle_alpha   90.00
_cell.angle_beta   90.00
_cell.angle_gamma   90.00
#
_symmetry.space_group_name_H-M   'P 1'
#
loop_
_entity.id
_entity.type
_entity.pdbx_description
1 polymer ?
#
loop_
_entity_poly.entity_id
_entity_poly.type
_entity_poly.pdbx_seq_one_letter_code
_entity_poly.pdbx_strand_id
1 'polypeptide(L)'
;MFCPVCEAEYESGITRCPDDDTELVNRLTPENTTHDSSEARFVMLHKLGSPAEAEMVNDILGNNGIRSMVKAGGADALSPLLSATAEGAVILVDERDFDRAQELYSAFFGNDTTPLTGGEPEDAE
;
A
#
# COMPACT_ATOMS: atom_id res chain seq x y z
N MET A 1 -23.58 -15.56 10.85
CA MET A 1 -22.52 -15.18 11.81
C MET A 1 -21.27 -14.88 10.99
N PHE A 2 -20.47 -13.88 11.34
CA PHE A 2 -19.32 -13.43 10.54
C PHE A 2 -18.05 -13.40 11.37
N CYS A 3 -16.93 -13.82 10.78
CA CYS A 3 -15.63 -13.70 11.44
C CYS A 3 -15.10 -12.28 11.29
N PRO A 4 -14.74 -11.56 12.36
CA PRO A 4 -14.13 -10.23 12.27
C PRO A 4 -12.71 -10.24 11.68
N VAL A 5 -12.07 -11.41 11.55
CA VAL A 5 -10.68 -11.55 11.06
C VAL A 5 -10.68 -11.92 9.57
N CYS A 6 -11.15 -13.12 9.20
CA CYS A 6 -11.20 -13.55 7.81
C CYS A 6 -12.44 -13.07 7.03
N GLU A 7 -13.41 -12.43 7.69
CA GLU A 7 -14.64 -11.90 7.08
C GLU A 7 -15.56 -12.96 6.44
N ALA A 8 -15.30 -14.25 6.66
CA ALA A 8 -16.15 -15.34 6.20
C ALA A 8 -17.51 -15.37 6.91
N GLU A 9 -18.53 -15.78 6.16
CA GLU A 9 -19.89 -16.00 6.67
C GLU A 9 -20.09 -17.46 7.09
N TYR A 10 -20.78 -17.64 8.22
CA TYR A 10 -21.08 -18.92 8.85
C TYR A 10 -22.56 -19.04 9.18
N GLU A 11 -23.05 -20.29 9.14
CA GLU A 11 -24.40 -20.64 9.52
C GLU A 11 -24.72 -20.31 11.00
N SER A 12 -26.00 -20.10 11.26
CA SER A 12 -26.57 -19.89 12.58
C SER A 12 -26.26 -21.06 13.52
N GLY A 13 -25.60 -20.80 14.65
CA GLY A 13 -25.24 -21.81 15.65
C GLY A 13 -23.74 -22.06 15.78
N ILE A 14 -22.95 -21.60 14.81
CA ILE A 14 -21.50 -21.52 14.93
C ILE A 14 -21.16 -20.20 15.64
N THR A 15 -20.40 -20.26 16.73
CA THR A 15 -20.04 -19.07 17.54
C THR A 15 -18.56 -18.73 17.52
N ARG A 16 -17.71 -19.61 17.01
CA ARG A 16 -16.27 -19.38 16.81
C ARG A 16 -15.84 -19.75 15.40
N CYS A 17 -14.93 -18.95 14.84
CA CYS A 17 -14.29 -19.24 13.56
C CYS A 17 -13.36 -20.46 13.70
N PRO A 18 -13.46 -21.49 12.85
CA PRO A 18 -12.56 -22.65 12.90
C PRO A 18 -11.14 -22.33 12.41
N ASP A 19 -10.96 -21.27 11.62
CA ASP A 19 -9.68 -20.89 11.02
C ASP A 19 -8.91 -19.89 11.90
N ASP A 20 -9.60 -18.87 12.44
CA ASP A 20 -9.00 -17.78 13.23
C ASP A 20 -9.19 -17.93 14.75
N ASP A 21 -10.01 -18.89 15.20
CA ASP A 21 -10.37 -19.13 16.60
C ASP A 21 -10.91 -17.89 17.36
N THR A 22 -11.55 -16.96 16.63
CA THR A 22 -12.18 -15.76 17.18
C THR A 22 -13.70 -15.91 17.33
N GLU A 23 -14.31 -15.09 18.18
CA GLU A 23 -15.76 -15.06 18.36
C GLU A 23 -16.45 -14.43 17.14
N LEU A 24 -17.48 -15.10 16.63
CA LEU A 24 -18.22 -14.63 15.47
C LEU A 24 -19.24 -13.55 15.86
N VAL A 25 -19.38 -12.53 15.01
CA VAL A 25 -20.31 -11.42 15.20
C VAL A 25 -21.53 -11.55 14.29
N ASN A 26 -22.64 -10.89 14.64
CA ASN A 26 -23.84 -10.92 13.80
C ASN A 26 -23.72 -10.12 12.51
N ARG A 27 -22.85 -9.10 12.49
CA ARG A 27 -22.63 -8.21 11.35
C ARG A 27 -21.23 -7.60 11.44
N LEU A 28 -20.55 -7.51 10.31
CA LEU A 28 -19.30 -6.77 10.18
C LEU A 28 -19.53 -5.26 10.17
N THR A 29 -18.74 -4.54 10.95
CA THR A 29 -18.66 -3.08 11.00
C THR A 29 -17.20 -2.67 10.92
N PRO A 30 -16.87 -1.45 10.44
CA PRO A 30 -15.49 -0.97 10.40
C PRO A 30 -14.77 -0.99 11.76
N GLU A 31 -15.53 -0.97 12.85
CA GLU A 31 -15.01 -0.99 14.23
C GLU A 31 -14.71 -2.40 14.74
N ASN A 32 -15.27 -3.43 14.09
CA ASN A 32 -15.13 -4.82 14.50
C ASN A 32 -14.38 -5.69 13.51
N THR A 33 -14.10 -5.21 12.29
CA THR A 33 -13.26 -5.92 11.33
C THR A 33 -11.78 -5.64 11.61
N THR A 34 -10.95 -6.65 11.40
CA THR A 34 -9.49 -6.51 11.45
C THR A 34 -9.01 -5.67 10.27
N HIS A 35 -9.61 -5.83 9.10
CA HIS A 35 -9.33 -5.00 7.95
C HIS A 35 -10.16 -3.73 7.98
N ASP A 36 -9.50 -2.60 7.78
CA ASP A 36 -10.16 -1.31 7.67
C ASP A 36 -10.73 -1.12 6.27
N SER A 37 -12.05 -1.15 6.17
CA SER A 37 -12.82 -0.95 4.95
C SER A 37 -13.25 0.51 4.73
N SER A 38 -12.86 1.44 5.60
CA SER A 38 -13.21 2.86 5.44
C SER A 38 -12.51 3.44 4.23
N GLU A 39 -13.14 4.44 3.60
CA GLU A 39 -12.56 5.13 2.43
C GLU A 39 -11.13 5.60 2.74
N ALA A 40 -10.21 5.32 1.81
CA ALA A 40 -8.81 5.67 1.95
C ALA A 40 -8.58 7.10 1.47
N ARG A 41 -7.80 7.87 2.24
CA ARG A 41 -7.31 9.18 1.81
C ARG A 41 -5.83 9.07 1.46
N PHE A 42 -5.55 9.00 0.17
CA PHE A 42 -4.19 8.80 -0.33
C PHE A 42 -3.37 10.08 -0.30
N VAL A 43 -2.19 10.00 0.32
CA VAL A 43 -1.16 11.04 0.37
C VAL A 43 0.14 10.51 -0.25
N MET A 44 0.97 11.41 -0.77
CA MET A 44 2.25 11.05 -1.38
C MET A 44 3.28 10.66 -0.33
N LEU A 45 3.85 9.45 -0.47
CA LEU A 45 4.98 9.00 0.34
C LEU A 45 6.30 9.40 -0.32
N HIS A 46 6.58 8.90 -1.53
CA HIS A 46 7.82 9.18 -2.27
C HIS A 46 7.60 9.27 -3.78
N LYS A 47 8.49 10.02 -4.44
CA LYS A 47 8.68 9.95 -5.90
C LYS A 47 9.88 9.05 -6.18
N LEU A 48 9.70 8.10 -7.08
CA LEU A 48 10.64 7.04 -7.39
C LEU A 48 11.11 7.18 -8.84
N GLY A 49 12.35 6.77 -9.11
CA GLY A 49 13.00 6.92 -10.42
C GLY A 49 12.31 6.16 -11.56
N SER A 50 11.57 5.09 -11.24
CA SER A 50 10.90 4.26 -12.23
C SER A 50 9.57 3.65 -11.73
N PRO A 51 8.66 3.28 -12.64
CA PRO A 51 7.46 2.51 -12.29
C PRO A 51 7.77 1.16 -11.62
N ALA A 52 8.86 0.49 -12.02
CA ALA A 52 9.25 -0.80 -11.46
C ALA A 52 9.66 -0.67 -9.97
N GLU A 53 10.38 0.39 -9.60
CA GLU A 53 10.68 0.70 -8.20
C GLU A 53 9.40 0.98 -7.40
N ALA A 54 8.44 1.69 -7.98
CA ALA A 54 7.18 1.97 -7.31
C ALA A 54 6.31 0.73 -7.08
N GLU A 55 6.27 -0.20 -8.04
CA GLU A 55 5.59 -1.49 -7.84
C GLU A 55 6.27 -2.31 -6.74
N MET A 56 7.60 -2.33 -6.69
CA MET A 56 8.33 -3.02 -5.62
C MET A 56 7.99 -2.44 -4.23
N VAL A 57 7.97 -1.12 -4.10
CA VAL A 57 7.60 -0.47 -2.84
C VAL A 57 6.14 -0.78 -2.50
N ASN A 58 5.24 -0.73 -3.48
CA ASN A 58 3.82 -1.05 -3.30
C ASN A 58 3.61 -2.48 -2.80
N ASP A 59 4.34 -3.46 -3.33
CA ASP A 59 4.26 -4.86 -2.89
C ASP A 59 4.74 -5.03 -1.43
N ILE A 60 5.82 -4.34 -1.03
CA ILE A 60 6.34 -4.41 0.34
C ILE A 60 5.35 -3.77 1.32
N LEU A 61 4.80 -2.60 0.99
CA LEU A 61 3.78 -1.93 1.81
C LEU A 61 2.54 -2.82 1.94
N GLY A 62 2.02 -3.35 0.82
CA GLY A 62 0.86 -4.23 0.79
C GLY A 62 1.06 -5.52 1.59
N ASN A 63 2.22 -6.18 1.48
CA ASN A 63 2.54 -7.38 2.27
C ASN A 63 2.64 -7.09 3.78
N ASN A 64 2.80 -5.84 4.17
CA ASN A 64 2.77 -5.40 5.56
C ASN A 64 1.41 -4.80 5.94
N GLY A 65 0.37 -4.96 5.13
CA GLY A 65 -0.97 -4.47 5.43
C GLY A 65 -1.09 -2.94 5.42
N ILE A 66 -0.25 -2.25 4.65
CA ILE A 66 -0.37 -0.82 4.39
C ILE A 66 -1.05 -0.64 3.04
N ARG A 67 -2.12 0.15 3.01
CA ARG A 67 -2.82 0.48 1.76
C ARG A 67 -2.01 1.50 0.96
N SER A 68 -1.56 1.10 -0.22
CA SER A 68 -0.78 1.94 -1.13
C SER A 68 -1.26 1.85 -2.58
N MET A 69 -0.87 2.84 -3.38
CA MET A 69 -1.17 2.89 -4.82
C MET A 69 -0.01 3.52 -5.58
N VAL A 70 0.35 2.93 -6.73
CA VAL A 70 1.32 3.49 -7.66
C VAL A 70 0.61 4.42 -8.64
N LYS A 71 1.12 5.65 -8.76
CA LYS A 71 0.76 6.58 -9.82
C LYS A 71 1.97 6.79 -10.73
N ALA A 72 1.97 6.17 -11.90
CA ALA A 72 3.02 6.38 -12.89
C ALA A 72 3.05 7.87 -13.33
N GLY A 73 4.24 8.47 -13.37
CA GLY A 73 4.48 9.72 -14.08
C GLY A 73 4.49 9.42 -15.58
N GLY A 74 3.72 10.17 -16.35
CA GLY A 74 3.54 9.92 -17.77
C GLY A 74 2.11 10.17 -18.18
N ALA A 75 1.84 11.41 -18.58
CA ALA A 75 0.65 11.76 -19.34
C ALA A 75 0.59 10.91 -20.63
N ASP A 76 -0.60 10.40 -20.91
CA ASP A 76 -1.02 9.77 -22.16
C ASP A 76 -0.28 8.51 -22.61
N ALA A 77 -1.05 7.43 -22.74
CA ALA A 77 -0.68 6.15 -23.34
C ALA A 77 -0.27 6.22 -24.84
N LEU A 78 0.16 7.39 -25.34
CA LEU A 78 0.38 7.69 -26.76
C LEU A 78 1.74 8.32 -27.10
N SER A 79 2.70 8.43 -26.17
CA SER A 79 4.04 8.96 -26.52
C SER A 79 5.21 8.02 -26.17
N PRO A 80 5.45 6.95 -26.95
CA PRO A 80 6.58 6.02 -26.74
C PRO A 80 7.97 6.61 -27.04
N LEU A 81 8.05 7.84 -27.55
CA LEU A 81 9.29 8.41 -28.12
C LEU A 81 10.06 9.34 -27.17
N LEU A 82 9.53 9.63 -25.98
CA LEU A 82 10.18 10.46 -24.96
C LEU A 82 10.58 9.68 -23.70
N SER A 83 10.59 8.35 -23.76
CA SER A 83 10.88 7.43 -22.65
C SER A 83 12.30 7.52 -22.06
N ALA A 84 13.16 8.41 -22.56
CA ALA A 84 14.49 8.66 -21.99
C ALA A 84 14.46 9.61 -20.78
N THR A 85 13.34 10.33 -20.57
CA THR A 85 13.09 11.17 -19.38
C THR A 85 11.84 10.67 -18.67
N ALA A 86 11.78 9.36 -18.41
CA ALA A 86 10.63 8.74 -17.75
C ALA A 86 10.27 9.56 -16.51
N GLU A 87 9.11 10.23 -16.55
CA GLU A 87 8.57 10.88 -15.38
C GLU A 87 8.41 9.78 -14.33
N GLY A 88 9.25 9.80 -13.30
CA GLY A 88 9.27 8.77 -12.26
C GLY A 88 7.87 8.47 -11.70
N ALA A 89 7.72 7.36 -11.00
CA ALA A 89 6.43 7.00 -10.41
C ALA A 89 6.27 7.58 -9.00
N VAL A 90 5.05 7.83 -8.58
CA VAL A 90 4.74 8.29 -7.22
C VAL A 90 4.05 7.16 -6.48
N ILE A 91 4.57 6.82 -5.30
CA ILE A 91 3.90 5.92 -4.37
C ILE A 91 3.04 6.73 -3.41
N LEU A 92 1.76 6.40 -3.37
CA LEU A 92 0.76 6.99 -2.50
C LEU A 92 0.41 5.99 -1.39
N VAL A 93 0.14 6.47 -0.18
CA VAL A 93 -0.28 5.67 0.97
C VAL A 93 -1.48 6.30 1.65
N ASP A 94 -2.26 5.52 2.39
CA ASP A 94 -3.30 6.08 3.25
C ASP A 94 -2.68 7.03 4.30
N GLU A 95 -3.27 8.21 4.49
CA GLU A 95 -2.84 9.21 5.48
C GLU A 95 -2.67 8.61 6.89
N ARG A 96 -3.50 7.62 7.24
CA ARG A 96 -3.44 6.91 8.53
C ARG A 96 -2.19 6.05 8.69
N ASP A 97 -1.67 5.52 7.60
CA ASP A 97 -0.51 4.62 7.59
C ASP A 97 0.79 5.34 7.21
N PHE A 98 0.76 6.66 7.01
CA PHE A 98 1.90 7.43 6.49
C PHE A 98 3.18 7.22 7.30
N ASP A 99 3.13 7.40 8.62
CA ASP A 99 4.31 7.27 9.49
C ASP A 99 4.87 5.83 9.45
N ARG A 100 3.97 4.84 9.49
CA ARG A 100 4.33 3.42 9.43
C ARG A 100 4.92 3.05 8.06
N ALA A 101 4.39 3.60 6.98
CA ALA A 101 4.90 3.42 5.63
C ALA A 101 6.28 4.06 5.46
N GLN A 102 6.49 5.24 6.04
CA GLN A 102 7.79 5.94 6.04
C GLN A 102 8.85 5.14 6.80
N GLU A 103 8.52 4.59 7.97
CA GLU A 103 9.42 3.72 8.74
C GLU A 103 9.77 2.45 7.96
N LEU A 104 8.77 1.80 7.38
CA LEU A 104 8.98 0.57 6.61
C LEU A 104 9.80 0.82 5.35
N TYR A 105 9.50 1.90 4.62
CA TYR A 105 10.30 2.33 3.48
C TYR A 105 11.75 2.54 3.90
N SER A 106 11.98 3.28 4.98
CA SER A 106 13.33 3.60 5.47
C SER A 106 14.09 2.35 5.93
N ALA A 107 13.39 1.35 6.48
CA ALA A 107 14.00 0.10 6.91
C ALA A 107 14.49 -0.77 5.72
N PHE A 108 13.79 -0.73 4.58
CA PHE A 108 14.14 -1.52 3.40
C PHE A 108 15.07 -0.78 2.44
N PHE A 109 14.88 0.53 2.29
CA PHE A 109 15.52 1.34 1.24
C PHE A 109 16.36 2.51 1.78
N GLY A 110 16.33 2.76 3.09
CA GLY A 110 16.92 3.98 3.66
C GLY A 110 16.22 5.24 3.16
N ASN A 111 17.00 6.29 2.88
CA ASN A 111 16.50 7.53 2.28
C ASN A 111 16.67 7.56 0.75
N ASP A 112 16.98 6.42 0.12
CA ASP A 112 17.23 6.35 -1.31
C ASP A 112 15.90 6.33 -2.08
N THR A 113 15.73 7.26 -3.03
CA THR A 113 14.57 7.35 -3.93
C THR A 113 14.78 6.60 -5.25
N THR A 114 15.91 5.93 -5.40
CA THR A 114 16.32 5.14 -6.56
C THR A 114 16.88 3.76 -6.15
N PRO A 115 16.14 2.97 -5.35
CA PRO A 115 16.67 1.76 -4.73
C PRO A 115 17.12 0.68 -5.71
N LEU A 116 16.72 0.73 -6.98
CA LEU A 116 17.15 -0.22 -8.02
C LEU A 116 18.13 0.38 -9.02
N THR A 117 18.07 1.68 -9.23
CA THR A 117 18.83 2.36 -10.28
C THR A 117 20.05 3.13 -9.75
N GLY A 118 20.17 3.31 -8.42
CA GLY A 118 21.33 3.91 -7.77
C GLY A 118 21.63 5.33 -8.25
N GLY A 119 20.58 6.10 -8.58
CA GLY A 119 20.71 7.51 -8.91
C GLY A 119 21.13 8.30 -7.67
N GLU A 120 22.05 9.24 -7.84
CA GLU A 120 22.38 10.17 -6.76
C GLU A 120 21.10 10.94 -6.37
N PRO A 121 20.79 11.12 -5.07
CA PRO A 121 19.72 12.01 -4.66
C PRO A 121 20.02 13.37 -5.29
N GLU A 122 19.12 13.88 -6.13
CA GLU A 122 19.29 15.21 -6.73
C GLU A 122 19.45 16.21 -5.58
N ASP A 123 20.67 16.71 -5.42
CA ASP A 123 21.07 17.63 -4.36
C ASP A 123 20.07 18.79 -4.28
N ALA A 124 19.59 19.04 -3.07
CA ALA A 124 18.85 20.25 -2.75
C ALA A 124 19.77 21.46 -2.91
N GLU A 125 19.54 22.27 -3.96
CA GLU A 125 19.98 23.67 -4.01
C GLU A 125 19.10 24.58 -3.14
#